data_AF-S7HYG7-F1
#
_entry.id   AF-S7HYG7-F1
#
_cell.length_a   1.000
_cell.length_b   1.000
_cell.length_c   1.000
_cell.angle_alpha   90.00
_cell.angle_beta   90.00
_cell.angle_gamma   90.00
#
_symmetry.space_group_name_H-M   'P 1'
#
loop_
_entity.id
_entity.type
_entity.pdbx_description
1 polymer ?
#
loop_
_entity_poly.entity_id
_entity_poly.type
_entity_poly.pdbx_seq_one_letter_code
_entity_poly.pdbx_strand_id
1 'polypeptide(L)'
;MRVPAFGHQKGLNVVRQLPVGTKERVMIVQAGEEQFLIGVTSQSIQLISKLETPLKQEELESTPFSNQLAQLLKKHDKKTSE
;
A
#
# COMPACT_ATOMS: atom_id res chain seq x y z
N MET A 1 0.93 1.48 23.07
CA MET A 1 0.31 2.45 22.14
C MET A 1 -0.01 1.70 20.84
N ARG A 2 -1.26 1.28 20.63
CA ARG A 2 -1.67 0.52 19.43
C ARG A 2 -1.91 1.57 18.35
N VAL A 3 -1.00 1.71 17.39
CA VAL A 3 -1.28 2.53 16.21
C VAL A 3 -2.53 1.96 15.55
N PRO A 4 -3.55 2.79 15.24
CA PRO A 4 -4.70 2.30 14.50
C PRO A 4 -4.18 1.88 13.13
N ALA A 5 -4.00 0.58 12.94
CA ALA A 5 -4.06 0.03 11.61
C ALA A 5 -5.44 0.45 11.10
N PHE A 6 -5.46 1.32 10.09
CA PHE A 6 -6.63 1.43 9.22
C PHE A 6 -6.86 0.01 8.73
N GLY A 7 -7.75 -0.69 9.43
CA GLY A 7 -7.99 -2.10 9.19
C GLY A 7 -8.32 -2.25 7.72
N HIS A 8 -7.73 -3.24 7.08
CA HIS A 8 -8.23 -3.77 5.84
C HIS A 8 -9.72 -4.01 6.03
N GLN A 9 -10.57 -3.04 5.66
CA GLN A 9 -12.01 -3.22 5.71
C GLN A 9 -12.27 -4.31 4.71
N LYS A 10 -12.66 -5.49 5.19
CA LYS A 10 -12.77 -6.70 4.37
C LYS A 10 -13.60 -6.36 3.13
N GLY A 11 -12.95 -6.37 1.96
CA GLY A 11 -13.56 -6.05 0.67
C GLY A 11 -13.16 -4.71 0.04
N LEU A 12 -12.52 -3.78 0.75
CA LEU A 12 -11.98 -2.53 0.20
C LEU A 12 -10.47 -2.47 0.38
N ASN A 13 -9.74 -2.49 -0.73
CA ASN A 13 -8.29 -2.42 -0.73
C ASN A 13 -7.78 -1.39 -1.74
N VAL A 14 -6.73 -0.65 -1.39
CA VAL A 14 -6.02 0.22 -2.34
C VAL A 14 -4.88 -0.60 -2.93
N VAL A 15 -4.95 -0.90 -4.22
CA VAL A 15 -3.97 -1.75 -4.92
C VAL A 15 -2.71 -0.95 -5.22
N ARG A 16 -2.86 0.24 -5.83
CA ARG A 16 -1.76 1.14 -6.18
C ARG A 16 -2.24 2.58 -6.13
N GLN A 17 -1.30 3.49 -5.88
CA GLN A 17 -1.52 4.93 -6.00
C GLN A 17 -0.33 5.57 -6.70
N LEU A 18 -0.61 6.52 -7.60
CA LEU A 18 0.36 7.29 -8.33
C LEU A 18 0.06 8.78 -8.12
N PRO A 19 0.93 9.55 -7.47
CA PRO A 19 0.79 11.00 -7.44
C PRO A 19 1.03 11.57 -8.84
N VAL A 20 0.09 12.37 -9.32
CA VAL A 20 0.18 13.03 -10.64
C VAL A 20 0.43 14.54 -10.47
N GLY A 21 0.04 15.11 -9.33
CA GLY A 21 0.28 16.50 -8.99
C GLY A 21 0.48 16.71 -7.49
N THR A 22 0.61 17.97 -7.08
CA THR A 22 0.82 18.35 -5.67
C THR A 22 -0.30 17.86 -4.75
N LYS A 23 -1.53 17.82 -5.26
CA LYS A 23 -2.71 17.34 -4.53
C LYS A 23 -3.59 16.40 -5.36
N GLU A 24 -3.04 15.87 -6.44
CA GLU A 24 -3.75 15.04 -7.39
C GLU A 24 -3.07 13.68 -7.43
N ARG A 25 -3.87 12.61 -7.33
CA ARG A 25 -3.39 11.24 -7.33
C ARG A 25 -4.34 10.37 -8.12
N VAL A 26 -3.80 9.42 -8.86
CA VAL A 26 -4.56 8.36 -9.50
C VAL A 26 -4.40 7.12 -8.63
N MET A 27 -5.50 6.46 -8.29
CA MET A 27 -5.51 5.31 -7.40
C MET A 27 -6.28 4.16 -8.03
N ILE A 28 -5.87 2.94 -7.73
CA ILE A 28 -6.61 1.73 -8.07
C ILE A 28 -7.18 1.17 -6.79
N VAL A 29 -8.50 1.11 -6.71
CA VAL A 29 -9.23 0.60 -5.55
C VAL A 29 -9.93 -0.69 -5.94
N GLN A 30 -9.74 -1.73 -5.16
CA GLN A 30 -10.47 -2.97 -5.24
C GLN A 30 -11.67 -2.91 -4.30
N ALA A 31 -12.86 -3.16 -4.83
CA ALA A 31 -14.09 -3.32 -4.07
C ALA A 31 -14.71 -4.69 -4.41
N GLY A 32 -14.57 -5.64 -3.49
CA GLY A 32 -14.92 -7.04 -3.74
C GLY A 32 -13.99 -7.68 -4.78
N GLU A 33 -14.56 -8.14 -5.89
CA GLU A 33 -13.82 -8.78 -6.99
C GLU A 33 -13.39 -7.77 -8.07
N GLU A 34 -13.94 -6.55 -8.04
CA GLU A 34 -13.76 -5.56 -9.10
C GLU A 34 -12.69 -4.53 -8.72
N GLN A 35 -11.98 -4.02 -9.72
CA GLN A 35 -10.99 -2.96 -9.55
C GLN A 35 -11.38 -1.71 -10.34
N PHE A 36 -11.20 -0.56 -9.71
CA PHE A 36 -11.59 0.74 -10.23
C PHE A 36 -10.40 1.69 -10.24
N LEU A 37 -10.15 2.33 -11.38
CA LEU A 37 -9.21 3.41 -11.53
C LEU A 37 -9.92 4.72 -11.19
N ILE A 38 -9.49 5.38 -10.12
CA ILE A 38 -10.05 6.64 -9.65
C ILE A 38 -9.00 7.75 -9.72
N GLY A 39 -9.43 8.94 -10.13
CA GLY A 39 -8.71 10.19 -9.96
C GLY A 39 -9.16 10.87 -8.68
N VAL A 40 -8.21 11.17 -7.80
CA VAL A 40 -8.44 11.88 -6.54
C VAL A 40 -7.79 13.24 -6.64
N THR A 41 -8.60 14.29 -6.51
CA THR A 41 -8.15 15.69 -6.43
C THR A 41 -8.48 16.25 -5.05
N SER A 42 -8.10 17.51 -4.80
CA SER A 42 -8.49 18.19 -3.56
C SER A 42 -10.00 18.45 -3.44
N GLN A 43 -10.72 18.50 -4.56
CA GLN A 43 -12.15 18.85 -4.56
C GLN A 43 -13.05 17.63 -4.69
N SER A 44 -12.62 16.60 -5.44
CA SER A 44 -13.47 15.45 -5.74
C SER A 44 -12.69 14.18 -6.08
N ILE A 45 -13.41 13.06 -6.02
CA ILE A 45 -12.99 11.75 -6.51
C ILE A 45 -13.80 11.45 -7.76
N GLN A 46 -13.13 11.05 -8.85
CA GLN A 46 -13.75 10.70 -10.12
C GLN A 46 -13.36 9.28 -10.52
N LEU A 47 -14.33 8.50 -11.01
CA LEU A 47 -14.05 7.22 -11.63
C LEU A 47 -13.57 7.46 -13.06
N ILE A 48 -12.33 7.05 -13.36
CA ILE A 48 -11.73 7.17 -14.69
C ILE A 48 -12.13 5.97 -15.54
N SER A 49 -11.96 4.76 -14.99
CA SER A 49 -12.36 3.52 -15.66
C SER A 49 -12.48 2.35 -14.68
N LYS A 50 -13.25 1.34 -15.07
CA LYS A 50 -13.24 0.03 -14.42
C LYS A 50 -12.20 -0.84 -15.12
N LEU A 51 -11.36 -1.51 -14.34
CA LEU A 51 -10.37 -2.44 -14.88
C LEU A 51 -11.07 -3.77 -15.17
N GLU A 52 -11.26 -4.09 -16.45
CA GLU A 52 -11.83 -5.37 -16.89
C GLU A 52 -10.92 -6.56 -16.52
N THR A 53 -9.61 -6.33 -16.54
CA THR A 53 -8.61 -7.28 -16.05
C THR A 53 -8.03 -6.75 -14.73
N PRO A 54 -8.39 -7.35 -13.58
CA PRO A 54 -7.85 -6.92 -12.31
C PRO A 54 -6.33 -7.10 -12.34
N LEU A 55 -5.60 -6.04 -11.97
CA LEU A 55 -4.17 -6.14 -11.78
C LEU A 55 -3.93 -7.14 -10.66
N LYS A 56 -3.19 -8.21 -10.98
CA LYS A 56 -2.69 -9.11 -9.94
C LYS A 56 -1.90 -8.24 -8.98
N GLN A 57 -2.30 -8.29 -7.72
CA GLN A 57 -1.52 -7.71 -6.64
C GLN A 57 -0.24 -8.53 -6.61
N GLU A 58 0.78 -8.08 -7.36
CA GLU A 58 2.14 -8.49 -7.11
C GLU A 58 2.37 -8.13 -5.66
N GLU A 59 2.27 -9.14 -4.80
CA GLU A 59 2.78 -9.09 -3.46
C GLU A 59 4.25 -8.75 -3.64
N LEU A 60 4.56 -7.45 -3.61
CA LEU A 60 5.86 -6.98 -3.19
C LEU A 60 6.06 -7.73 -1.90
N GLU A 61 6.90 -8.77 -1.95
CA GLU A 61 7.12 -9.68 -0.84
C GLU A 61 7.26 -8.82 0.39
N SER A 62 6.21 -8.83 1.21
CA SER A 62 6.17 -7.94 2.36
C SER A 62 7.13 -8.57 3.33
N THR A 63 8.43 -8.27 3.20
CA THR A 63 9.40 -8.67 4.20
C THR A 63 8.87 -8.09 5.49
N PRO A 64 8.44 -8.93 6.44
CA PRO A 64 7.87 -8.44 7.68
C PRO A 64 8.86 -7.45 8.26
N PHE A 65 8.41 -6.25 8.61
CA PHE A 65 9.29 -5.22 9.18
C PHE A 65 10.11 -5.76 10.38
N SER A 66 9.54 -6.72 11.11
CA SER A 66 10.22 -7.49 12.15
C SER A 66 11.50 -8.20 11.66
N ASN A 67 11.51 -8.75 10.46
CA ASN A 67 12.68 -9.41 9.88
C ASN A 67 13.79 -8.40 9.55
N GLN A 68 13.44 -7.23 9.02
CA GLN A 68 14.41 -6.15 8.77
C GLN A 68 14.98 -5.59 10.08
N LEU A 69 14.13 -5.38 11.09
CA LEU A 69 14.56 -4.92 12.42
C LEU A 69 15.47 -5.93 13.11
N ALA A 70 15.14 -7.23 13.05
CA ALA A 70 15.95 -8.30 13.63
C ALA A 70 17.33 -8.41 12.97
N GLN A 71 17.45 -8.15 11.66
CA GLN A 71 18.74 -8.11 10.97
C GLN A 71 19.61 -6.94 11.43
N LEU A 72 19.03 -5.77 11.66
CA LEU A 72 19.76 -4.60 12.15
C LEU A 72 20.27 -4.80 13.59
N LEU A 73 19.44 -5.35 14.48
CA LEU A 73 19.84 -5.66 15.86
C LEU A 73 21.00 -6.67 15.90
N LYS A 74 20.91 -7.75 15.12
CA LYS A 74 21.99 -8.76 15.00
C LYS A 74 23.31 -8.17 14.48
N LYS A 75 23.25 -7.13 13.63
CA LYS A 75 24.44 -6.50 13.04
C LYS A 75 25.19 -5.61 14.05
N HIS A 76 24.50 -5.06 15.04
CA HIS A 76 25.10 -4.24 16.10
C HIS A 76 25.72 -5.06 17.23
N ASP A 77 25.19 -6.26 17.52
CA ASP A 77 25.77 -7.16 18.53
C ASP A 77 27.17 -7.65 18.12
N LYS A 78 27.37 -7.98 16.84
CA LYS A 78 28.67 -8.44 16.33
C LYS A 78 29.77 -7.38 16.28
N LYS A 79 29.45 -6.09 16.45
CA LYS A 79 30.45 -4.99 16.41
C LYS A 79 30.91 -4.53 17.80
N THR A 80 30.34 -5.07 18.87
CA THR A 80 30.64 -4.67 20.25
C THR A 80 31.44 -5.75 21.00
N SER A 81 31.95 -6.76 20.28
CA SER A 81 32.86 -7.78 20.80
C SER A 81 34.04 -7.95 19.85
N GLU A 82 34.82 -6.88 19.70
CA GLU A 82 36.21 -6.91 19.24
C GLU A 82 36.99 -5.81 19.98
#